data_AF-A0A8S9LK21-F1
#
_entry.id   AF-A0A8S9LK21-F1
#
_cell.length_a   1.000
_cell.length_b   1.000
_cell.length_c   1.000
_cell.angle_alpha   90.00
_cell.angle_beta   90.00
_cell.angle_gamma   90.00
#
_symmetry.space_group_name_H-M   'P 1'
#
loop_
_entity.id
_entity.type
_entity.pdbx_description
1 polymer ?
#
loop_
_entity_poly.entity_id
_entity_poly.type
_entity_poly.pdbx_seq_one_letter_code
_entity_poly.pdbx_strand_id
1 'polypeptide(L)' 'MHFAETQNLEAGENREFNITFNGLPWFSSFSPSKLSITTIFSSRAMSSPDGTFSFTFTMTGNSTLPPLINGLEIYKVIET' A
#
# COMPACT_ATOMS: atom_id res chain seq x y z
N MET A 1 5.79 -3.63 0.92
CA MET A 1 4.54 -3.89 0.17
C MET A 1 4.82 -3.76 -1.30
N HIS A 2 4.41 -4.74 -2.09
CA HIS A 2 4.62 -4.79 -3.54
C HIS A 2 3.28 -4.67 -4.25
N PHE A 3 3.25 -3.78 -5.24
CA PHE A 3 2.05 -3.46 -6.01
C PHE A 3 2.38 -3.49 -7.50
N ALA A 4 1.47 -4.05 -8.28
CA ALA A 4 1.45 -4.00 -9.73
C ALA A 4 -0.02 -4.05 -10.18
N GLU A 5 -0.39 -3.23 -11.15
CA GLU A 5 -1.70 -3.36 -11.78
C GLU A 5 -1.64 -4.53 -12.76
N THR A 6 -2.20 -5.67 -12.33
CA THR A 6 -2.23 -6.91 -13.10
C THR A 6 -3.45 -7.03 -13.99
N GLN A 7 -4.48 -6.22 -13.74
CA GLN A 7 -5.67 -6.16 -14.58
C GLN A 7 -5.44 -5.24 -15.77
N ASN A 8 -6.11 -5.52 -16.89
CA ASN A 8 -6.21 -4.55 -17.97
C ASN A 8 -7.32 -3.58 -17.59
N LEU A 9 -6.96 -2.34 -17.30
CA LEU A 9 -7.93 -1.28 -17.03
C LEU A 9 -8.49 -0.73 -18.34
N GLU A 10 -9.81 -0.64 -18.43
CA GLU A 10 -10.51 -0.02 -19.55
C GLU A 10 -10.43 1.51 -19.48
N ALA A 11 -10.83 2.18 -20.57
CA ALA A 11 -10.89 3.64 -20.58
C ALA A 11 -11.86 4.17 -19.51
N GLY A 12 -11.35 5.02 -18.62
CA GLY A 12 -12.11 5.57 -17.49
C GLY A 12 -12.05 4.72 -16.23
N GLU A 13 -11.44 3.54 -16.28
CA GLU A 13 -11.09 2.80 -15.07
C GLU A 13 -9.74 3.24 -14.53
N ASN A 14 -9.66 3.40 -13.21
CA ASN A 14 -8.41 3.64 -12.53
C ASN A 14 -8.45 3.03 -11.12
N ARG A 15 -7.27 2.80 -10.60
CA ARG A 15 -7.07 2.34 -9.23
C ARG A 15 -6.16 3.30 -8.52
N GLU A 16 -6.74 4.12 -7.65
CA GLU A 16 -6.02 5.06 -6.81
C GLU A 16 -6.44 4.89 -5.35
N PHE A 17 -5.47 4.78 -4.44
CA PHE A 17 -5.76 4.63 -3.02
C PHE A 17 -4.70 5.28 -2.13
N ASN A 18 -5.13 5.64 -0.93
CA ASN A 18 -4.25 6.05 0.17
C ASN A 18 -3.85 4.82 0.98
N ILE A 19 -2.67 4.90 1.59
CA ILE A 19 -2.13 3.91 2.52
C ILE A 19 -1.89 4.61 3.85
N THR A 20 -2.45 4.04 4.92
CA THR A 20 -2.17 4.48 6.29
C THR A 20 -1.45 3.40 7.07
N PHE A 21 -0.66 3.81 8.05
CA PHE A 21 -0.08 2.95 9.07
C PHE A 21 -0.60 3.39 10.44
N ASN A 22 -1.27 2.51 11.15
CA ASN A 22 -1.90 2.79 12.45
C ASN A 22 -2.76 4.06 12.44
N GLY A 23 -3.54 4.23 11.37
CA GLY A 23 -4.42 5.39 11.18
C GLY A 23 -3.71 6.67 10.73
N LEU A 24 -2.38 6.69 10.70
CA LEU A 24 -1.60 7.84 10.23
C LEU A 24 -1.31 7.73 8.73
N PRO A 25 -1.36 8.84 7.97
CA PRO A 25 -1.01 8.84 6.55
C PRO A 25 0.41 8.32 6.32
N TRP A 26 0.56 7.37 5.40
CA TRP A 26 1.88 6.83 5.03
C TRP A 26 2.20 7.08 3.56
N PHE A 27 1.25 6.87 2.66
CA PHE A 27 1.39 7.16 1.24
C PHE A 27 0.04 7.60 0.66
N SER A 28 0.01 8.65 -0.16
CA SER A 28 -1.24 9.22 -0.68
C SER A 28 -1.34 9.11 -2.20
N SER A 29 -2.57 9.02 -2.71
CA SER A 29 -2.88 9.00 -4.15
C SER A 29 -2.03 8.00 -4.94
N PHE A 30 -1.87 6.79 -4.39
CA PHE A 30 -1.05 5.77 -5.00
C PHE A 30 -1.83 5.06 -6.11
N SER A 31 -1.25 5.03 -7.31
CA SER A 31 -1.74 4.26 -8.45
C SER A 31 -0.66 3.24 -8.88
N PRO A 32 -0.93 1.92 -8.82
CA PRO A 32 0.01 0.90 -9.27
C PRO A 32 0.26 0.99 -10.79
N SER A 33 1.49 0.71 -11.22
CA SER A 33 1.84 0.67 -12.65
C SER A 33 1.44 -0.67 -13.28
N LYS A 34 0.98 -0.63 -14.55
CA LYS A 34 0.59 -1.84 -15.29
C LYS A 34 1.77 -2.78 -15.48
N LEU A 35 1.62 -4.04 -15.03
CA LEU A 35 2.63 -5.10 -15.13
C LEU A 35 4.04 -4.70 -14.67
N SER A 36 4.14 -3.72 -13.78
CA SER A 36 5.40 -3.21 -13.23
C SER A 36 5.28 -3.06 -11.73
N ILE A 37 6.31 -3.53 -11.01
CA ILE A 37 6.29 -3.56 -9.55
C ILE A 37 6.73 -2.20 -9.00
N THR A 38 5.88 -1.62 -8.16
CA THR A 38 6.26 -0.54 -7.24
C THR A 38 6.33 -1.10 -5.83
N THR A 39 7.44 -0.86 -5.14
CA THR A 39 7.64 -1.31 -3.75
C THR A 39 7.60 -0.11 -2.81
N ILE A 40 6.66 -0.14 -1.85
CA ILE A 40 6.58 0.83 -0.76
C ILE A 40 7.02 0.13 0.52
N PHE A 41 8.03 0.68 1.18
CA PHE A 41 8.64 0.10 2.38
C PHE A 41 9.18 1.19 3.31
N SER A 42 9.34 0.85 4.58
CA SER A 42 10.08 1.67 5.53
C SER A 42 11.53 1.21 5.59
N SER A 43 12.49 2.13 5.53
CA SER A 43 13.92 1.83 5.71
C SER A 43 14.32 1.74 7.19
N ARG A 44 13.41 2.08 8.10
CA ARG A 44 13.60 2.02 9.55
C ARG A 44 12.56 1.08 10.17
N ALA A 45 12.91 0.48 11.30
CA ALA A 45 11.97 -0.29 12.10
C ALA A 45 10.76 0.60 12.47
N MET A 46 9.56 0.10 12.15
CA MET A 46 8.32 0.74 12.56
C MET A 46 8.01 0.32 13.99
N SER A 47 7.43 1.21 14.78
CA SER A 47 7.01 0.94 16.16
C SER A 47 5.52 1.21 16.32
N SER A 48 4.87 0.46 17.21
CA SER A 48 3.51 0.74 17.65
C SER A 48 3.42 0.69 19.18
N PRO A 49 2.88 1.73 19.85
CA PRO A 49 2.70 1.74 21.30
C PRO A 49 1.81 0.61 21.84
N ASP A 50 0.82 0.19 21.07
CA ASP A 50 -0.17 -0.83 21.44
C ASP A 50 0.18 -2.24 20.91
N GLY A 51 1.33 -2.39 20.26
CA GLY A 51 1.76 -3.63 19.61
C GLY A 51 1.01 -4.00 18.32
N THR A 52 0.08 -3.17 17.85
CA THR A 52 -0.69 -3.40 16.63
C THR A 52 -0.01 -2.72 15.43
N PHE A 53 0.15 -3.46 14.34
CA PHE A 53 0.70 -2.95 13.07
C PHE A 53 -0.36 -3.06 11.99
N SER A 54 -1.18 -2.02 11.87
CA SER A 54 -2.32 -1.96 10.94
C SER A 54 -1.98 -1.14 9.72
N PHE A 55 -2.04 -1.77 8.55
CA PHE A 55 -2.04 -1.07 7.27
C PHE A 55 -3.48 -0.98 6.75
N THR A 56 -3.89 0.21 6.31
CA THR A 56 -5.20 0.39 5.66
C THR A 56 -5.01 0.95 4.27
N PHE A 57 -5.69 0.35 3.30
CA PHE A 57 -5.77 0.82 1.93
C PHE A 57 -7.16 1.42 1.71
N THR A 58 -7.23 2.70 1.37
CA THR A 58 -8.50 3.41 1.21
C THR A 58 -8.59 3.99 -0.18
N MET A 59 -9.56 3.52 -0.95
CA MET A 59 -9.90 4.04 -2.28
C MET A 59 -10.09 5.57 -2.22
N THR A 60 -9.49 6.31 -3.14
CA THR A 60 -9.71 7.76 -3.25
C THR A 60 -10.98 8.05 -4.05
N GLY A 61 -11.47 9.29 -3.97
CA GLY A 61 -12.60 9.74 -4.81
C GLY A 61 -12.30 9.80 -6.30
N ASN A 62 -11.03 9.75 -6.70
CA ASN A 62 -10.64 9.67 -8.10
C ASN A 62 -10.65 8.24 -8.64
N SER A 63 -10.72 7.23 -7.77
CA SER A 63 -10.63 5.82 -8.14
C SER A 63 -11.98 5.30 -8.62
N THR A 64 -11.99 4.31 -9.51
CA THR A 64 -13.19 3.52 -9.87
C THR A 64 -13.11 2.08 -9.36
N LEU A 65 -11.91 1.62 -9.04
CA LEU A 65 -11.64 0.26 -8.56
C LEU A 65 -11.20 0.27 -7.08
N PRO A 66 -11.47 -0.81 -6.33
CA PRO A 66 -11.01 -0.95 -4.96
C PRO A 66 -9.47 -0.98 -4.89
N PRO A 67 -8.83 -0.79 -3.72
CA PRO A 67 -7.39 -0.99 -3.58
C PRO A 67 -6.97 -2.45 -3.85
N LEU A 68 -5.68 -2.67 -4.15
CA LEU A 68 -5.08 -4.01 -4.24
C LEU A 68 -3.73 -4.05 -3.54
N ILE A 69 -3.25 -5.26 -3.27
CA ILE A 69 -1.89 -5.57 -2.88
C ILE A 69 -1.49 -6.90 -3.49
N ASN A 70 -0.27 -6.99 -4.02
CA ASN A 70 0.24 -8.24 -4.62
C ASN A 70 1.11 -9.02 -3.64
N GLY A 71 1.85 -8.33 -2.76
CA GLY A 71 2.69 -8.97 -1.75
C GLY A 71 3.01 -8.06 -0.57
N LEU A 72 3.16 -8.66 0.61
CA LEU A 72 3.54 -7.98 1.85
C LEU A 72 4.62 -8.80 2.57
N GLU A 73 5.75 -8.15 2.82
CA GLU A 73 6.82 -8.68 3.64
C GLU A 73 6.88 -7.88 4.95
N ILE A 74 7.08 -8.58 6.07
CA ILE A 74 7.22 -8.00 7.40
C ILE A 74 8.46 -8.60 8.03
N TYR A 75 9.39 -7.74 8.44
CA TYR A 75 10.64 -8.13 9.09
C TYR A 75 10.64 -7.62 10.53
N LYS A 76 11.02 -8.49 11.47
CA LYS A 76 11.24 -8.12 12.87
C LYS A 76 12.74 -7.96 13.11
N VAL A 77 13.13 -6.79 13.60
CA VAL A 77 14.50 -6.58 14.08
C VAL A 77 14.70 -7.40 15.36
N ILE A 78 15.77 -8.19 15.40
CA ILE A 78 16.20 -8.93 16.59
C ILE A 78 17.26 -8.10 17.31
N GLU A 79 17.12 -7.97 18.64
CA GLU A 79 18.23 -7.49 19.47
C GLU A 79 19.31 -8.57 19.50
N THR A 80 20.56 -8.14 19.52
CA THR A 80 21.74 -9.02 19.57
C THR A 80 22.29 -9.11 20.97
#